data_AF-A0A8S8XB35-F1
#
_entry.id   AF-A0A8S8XB35-F1
#
_cell.length_a   1.000
_cell.length_b   1.000
_cell.length_c   1.000
_cell.angle_alpha   90.00
_cell.angle_beta   90.00
_cell.angle_gamma   90.00
#
_symmetry.space_group_name_H-M   'P 1'
#
loop_
_entity.id
_entity.type
_entity.pdbx_description
1 polymer ?
#
loop_
_entity_poly.entity_id
_entity_poly.type
_entity_poly.pdbx_seq_one_letter_code
_entity_poly.pdbx_strand_id
1 'polypeptide(L)'
;MDDLRRELNVLAGLSAAPATSFSPVQAQKFFFLCDKEQAAALGGELFNFDAYDYGPFDREVYRMLEKLEHDGYVRIVNPESRYRRYQLTDEGFERGRRQLAKLNGELQGWLEQTSRWVQSLSFGQLVEAIYNKYPQMKKNSVYRFAQG
;
A
#
# COMPACT_ATOMS: atom_id res chain seq x y z
N MET A 1 8.83 -8.30 13.44
CA MET A 1 9.21 -8.83 12.12
C MET A 1 10.59 -8.29 11.78
N ASP A 2 11.47 -9.07 11.14
CA ASP A 2 12.77 -8.56 10.69
C ASP A 2 12.63 -7.64 9.46
N ASP A 3 13.53 -6.67 9.33
CA ASP A 3 13.42 -5.61 8.30
C ASP A 3 13.48 -6.16 6.87
N LEU A 4 14.28 -7.20 6.63
CA LEU A 4 14.39 -7.82 5.31
C LEU A 4 13.08 -8.49 4.89
N ARG A 5 12.42 -9.24 5.79
CA ARG A 5 11.10 -9.82 5.52
C ARG A 5 10.08 -8.74 5.22
N ARG A 6 10.09 -7.64 5.97
CA ARG A 6 9.19 -6.50 5.75
C ARG A 6 9.35 -5.91 4.35
N GLU A 7 10.59 -5.61 3.95
CA GLU A 7 10.92 -5.10 2.62
C GLU A 7 10.44 -6.03 1.51
N LEU A 8 10.71 -7.34 1.66
CA LEU A 8 10.30 -8.35 0.70
C LEU A 8 8.77 -8.41 0.57
N ASN A 9 8.03 -8.36 1.67
CA ASN A 9 6.57 -8.34 1.65
C ASN A 9 6.02 -7.07 1.00
N VAL A 10 6.66 -5.92 1.22
CA VAL A 10 6.30 -4.65 0.56
C VAL A 10 6.51 -4.76 -0.95
N LEU A 11 7.66 -5.26 -1.41
CA LEU A 11 7.94 -5.49 -2.82
C LEU A 11 6.96 -6.50 -3.45
N ALA A 12 6.62 -7.57 -2.74
CA ALA A 12 5.64 -8.56 -3.18
C ALA A 12 4.28 -7.89 -3.43
N GLY A 13 3.79 -7.09 -2.48
CA GLY A 13 2.53 -6.37 -2.59
C GLY A 13 2.51 -5.36 -3.76
N LEU A 14 3.57 -4.57 -3.92
CA LEU A 14 3.69 -3.62 -5.03
C LEU A 14 3.74 -4.33 -6.40
N SER A 15 4.31 -5.54 -6.46
CA SER A 15 4.45 -6.32 -7.69
C SER A 15 3.23 -7.20 -8.02
N ALA A 16 2.21 -7.19 -7.15
CA ALA A 16 1.08 -8.11 -7.26
C ALA A 16 0.19 -7.82 -8.48
N ALA A 17 0.13 -6.57 -8.92
CA ALA A 17 -0.53 -6.18 -10.17
C ALA A 17 0.50 -5.67 -11.20
N PRO A 18 0.36 -6.00 -12.50
CA PRO A 18 1.31 -5.55 -13.51
C PRO A 18 1.27 -4.03 -13.73
N ALA A 19 2.45 -3.42 -13.84
CA ALA A 19 2.68 -2.09 -14.42
C ALA A 19 1.87 -0.93 -13.83
N THR A 20 1.78 -0.85 -12.50
CA THR A 20 1.05 0.24 -11.86
C THR A 20 1.90 0.98 -10.83
N SER A 21 1.70 2.29 -10.75
CA SER A 21 2.34 3.14 -9.75
C SER A 21 1.30 3.60 -8.74
N PHE A 22 1.65 3.61 -7.46
CA PHE A 22 0.77 4.04 -6.40
C PHE A 22 0.88 5.54 -6.16
N SER A 23 -0.24 6.23 -6.03
CA SER A 23 -0.27 7.52 -5.33
C SER A 23 -0.04 7.33 -3.82
N PRO A 24 0.28 8.39 -3.05
CA PRO A 24 0.49 8.28 -1.62
C PRO A 24 -0.70 7.68 -0.86
N VAL A 25 -1.92 8.10 -1.20
CA VAL A 25 -3.12 7.57 -0.54
C VAL A 25 -3.32 6.10 -0.88
N GLN A 26 -3.06 5.70 -2.13
CA GLN A 26 -3.20 4.31 -2.56
C GLN A 26 -2.20 3.41 -1.83
N ALA A 27 -0.93 3.83 -1.71
CA ALA A 27 0.07 3.07 -0.96
C ALA A 27 -0.34 2.90 0.51
N GLN A 28 -0.77 3.98 1.17
CA GLN A 28 -1.26 3.95 2.55
C GLN A 28 -2.43 2.99 2.71
N LYS A 29 -3.44 3.04 1.82
CA LYS A 29 -4.62 2.19 1.96
C LYS A 29 -4.34 0.74 1.62
N PHE A 30 -3.51 0.48 0.62
CA PHE A 30 -3.12 -0.87 0.24
C PHE A 30 -2.42 -1.60 1.39
N PHE A 31 -1.40 -0.99 2.00
CA PHE A 31 -0.68 -1.62 3.11
C PHE A 31 -1.50 -1.69 4.39
N PHE A 32 -2.40 -0.74 4.63
CA PHE A 32 -3.36 -0.84 5.71
C PHE A 32 -4.25 -2.09 5.58
N LEU A 33 -4.77 -2.36 4.38
CA LEU A 33 -5.58 -3.55 4.12
C LEU A 33 -4.75 -4.83 4.28
N CYS A 34 -3.49 -4.82 3.83
CA CYS A 34 -2.57 -5.94 4.06
C CYS A 34 -2.45 -6.26 5.56
N ASP A 35 -2.25 -5.25 6.40
CA ASP A 35 -2.12 -5.45 7.85
C ASP A 35 -3.44 -5.88 8.50
N LYS A 36 -4.58 -5.31 8.07
CA LYS A 36 -5.88 -5.64 8.68
C LYS A 36 -6.47 -6.96 8.25
N GLU A 37 -6.15 -7.43 7.05
CA GLU A 37 -6.79 -8.62 6.49
C GLU A 37 -5.81 -9.78 6.32
N GLN A 38 -4.51 -9.50 6.19
CA GLN A 38 -3.51 -10.50 5.80
C GLN A 38 -2.27 -10.54 6.70
N ALA A 39 -2.24 -9.84 7.85
CA ALA A 39 -1.08 -9.82 8.74
C ALA A 39 -0.59 -11.22 9.12
N ALA A 40 -1.49 -12.14 9.50
CA ALA A 40 -1.08 -13.51 9.85
C ALA A 40 -0.39 -14.23 8.68
N ALA A 41 -0.92 -14.10 7.46
CA ALA A 41 -0.36 -14.71 6.26
C ALA A 41 0.96 -14.05 5.80
N LEU A 42 1.17 -12.78 6.15
CA LEU A 42 2.40 -12.03 5.92
C LEU A 42 3.46 -12.24 7.02
N GLY A 43 3.10 -12.94 8.11
CA GLY A 43 3.98 -13.19 9.25
C GLY A 43 4.06 -12.03 10.25
N GLY A 44 3.02 -11.19 10.31
CA GLY A 44 2.85 -10.05 11.21
C GLY A 44 2.35 -8.80 10.47
N GLU A 45 1.97 -7.78 11.24
CA GLU A 45 1.70 -6.44 10.70
C GLU A 45 3.00 -5.85 10.12
N LEU A 46 2.90 -5.25 8.93
CA LEU A 46 3.99 -4.55 8.25
C LEU A 46 4.18 -3.13 8.79
N PHE A 47 3.11 -2.49 9.27
CA PHE A 47 3.08 -1.09 9.69
C PHE A 47 2.17 -0.92 10.92
N ASN A 48 2.21 0.26 11.54
CA ASN A 48 1.41 0.61 12.71
C ASN A 48 0.48 1.78 12.35
N PHE A 49 -0.64 1.45 11.69
CA PHE A 49 -1.59 2.44 11.20
C PHE A 49 -2.48 3.06 12.28
N ASP A 50 -2.56 4.39 12.28
CA ASP A 50 -3.47 5.18 13.10
C ASP A 50 -4.48 5.95 12.24
N ALA A 51 -5.61 6.33 12.85
CA ALA A 51 -6.60 7.18 12.21
C ALA A 51 -6.07 8.61 12.01
N TYR A 52 -6.19 9.14 10.79
CA TYR A 52 -5.71 10.47 10.41
C TYR A 52 -6.71 11.18 9.48
N ASP A 53 -6.32 12.34 8.95
CA ASP A 53 -7.12 13.26 8.13
C ASP A 53 -7.95 12.58 7.04
N TYR A 54 -7.37 11.57 6.37
CA TYR A 54 -7.98 10.82 5.27
C TYR A 54 -8.02 9.32 5.55
N GLY A 55 -8.14 8.93 6.82
CA GLY A 55 -8.24 7.54 7.26
C GLY A 55 -6.90 6.99 7.74
N PRO A 56 -6.65 5.68 7.58
CA PRO A 56 -5.46 5.05 8.14
C PRO A 56 -4.19 5.65 7.54
N PHE A 57 -3.23 5.95 8.40
CA PHE A 57 -1.95 6.52 8.04
C PHE A 57 -0.83 5.93 8.90
N ASP A 58 0.29 5.59 8.25
CA ASP A 58 1.57 5.37 8.91
C ASP A 58 2.70 5.99 8.06
N ARG A 59 3.53 6.84 8.68
CA ARG A 59 4.70 7.45 8.03
C ARG A 59 5.76 6.43 7.62
N GLU A 60 5.82 5.27 8.29
CA GLU A 60 6.79 4.23 7.96
C GLU A 60 6.56 3.65 6.56
N VAL A 61 5.33 3.73 6.02
CA VAL A 61 5.06 3.37 4.62
C VAL A 61 5.91 4.22 3.68
N TYR A 62 6.00 5.53 3.92
CA TYR A 62 6.79 6.42 3.06
C TYR A 62 8.28 6.21 3.26
N ARG A 63 8.74 6.07 4.51
CA ARG A 63 10.16 5.77 4.80
C ARG A 63 10.60 4.47 4.14
N MET A 64 9.74 3.45 4.13
CA MET A 64 10.00 2.19 3.44
C MET A 64 10.09 2.39 1.92
N LEU A 65 9.20 3.16 1.32
CA LEU A 65 9.23 3.43 -0.13
C LEU A 65 10.43 4.29 -0.55
N GLU A 66 10.82 5.26 0.29
CA GLU A 66 12.03 6.08 0.10
C GLU A 66 13.29 5.23 0.25
N LYS A 67 13.33 4.30 1.22
CA LYS A 67 14.41 3.32 1.33
C LYS A 67 14.49 2.43 0.09
N LEU A 68 13.38 1.88 -0.37
CA LEU A 68 13.34 1.05 -1.58
C LEU A 68 13.72 1.85 -2.83
N GLU A 69 13.48 3.16 -2.86
CA GLU A 69 14.01 4.02 -3.91
C GLU A 69 15.53 4.16 -3.83
N HIS A 70 16.06 4.44 -2.64
CA HIS A 70 17.50 4.51 -2.40
C HIS A 70 18.21 3.21 -2.81
N ASP A 71 17.57 2.06 -2.54
CA ASP A 71 18.08 0.73 -2.89
C ASP A 71 17.85 0.35 -4.37
N GLY A 72 17.22 1.22 -5.17
CA GLY A 72 17.01 1.02 -6.61
C GLY A 72 15.82 0.12 -6.99
N TYR A 73 14.96 -0.25 -6.05
CA TYR A 73 13.78 -1.10 -6.28
C TYR A 73 12.50 -0.31 -6.60
N VAL A 74 12.43 0.93 -6.15
CA VAL A 74 11.32 1.86 -6.42
C VAL A 74 11.86 3.10 -7.11
N ARG A 75 11.01 3.78 -7.87
CA ARG A 75 11.23 5.10 -8.43
C ARG A 75 10.10 6.00 -7.95
N ILE A 76 10.43 7.14 -7.34
CA ILE A 76 9.47 8.19 -7.00
C ILE A 76 9.41 9.18 -8.17
N VAL A 77 8.29 9.17 -8.89
CA VAL A 77 8.02 10.10 -9.98
C VAL A 77 7.40 11.38 -9.39
N ASN A 78 7.89 12.56 -9.79
CA ASN A 78 7.47 13.87 -9.27
C ASN A 78 7.60 14.02 -7.73
N PRO A 79 8.78 13.79 -7.14
CA PRO A 79 8.96 13.68 -5.68
C PRO A 79 8.47 14.91 -4.89
N GLU A 80 8.66 16.11 -5.44
CA GLU A 80 8.23 17.38 -4.82
C GLU A 80 6.73 17.70 -4.99
N SER A 81 5.99 16.84 -5.69
CA SER A 81 4.60 17.11 -6.05
C SER A 81 3.61 16.33 -5.17
N ARG A 82 2.45 16.94 -4.91
CA ARG A 82 1.25 16.22 -4.42
C ARG A 82 0.83 15.09 -5.37
N TYR A 83 1.28 15.14 -6.62
CA TYR A 83 1.06 14.13 -7.65
C TYR A 83 2.20 13.11 -7.74
N ARG A 84 3.03 12.98 -6.70
CA ARG A 84 4.09 11.97 -6.66
C ARG A 84 3.52 10.56 -6.82
N ARG A 85 4.25 9.69 -7.50
CA ARG A 85 3.88 8.28 -7.70
C ARG A 85 5.04 7.36 -7.37
N TYR A 86 4.74 6.24 -6.71
CA TYR A 86 5.69 5.19 -6.38
C TYR A 86 5.56 4.07 -7.41
N GLN A 87 6.61 3.85 -8.20
CA GLN A 87 6.63 2.84 -9.25
C GLN A 87 7.78 1.87 -9.02
N LEU A 88 7.57 0.57 -9.22
CA LEU A 88 8.68 -0.39 -9.19
C LEU A 88 9.61 -0.16 -10.38
N THR A 89 10.91 -0.30 -10.15
CA THR A 89 11.89 -0.50 -11.23
C THR A 89 11.78 -1.92 -11.76
N ASP A 90 12.42 -2.24 -12.89
CA ASP A 90 12.45 -3.60 -13.42
C ASP A 90 13.04 -4.57 -12.38
N GLU A 91 14.11 -4.16 -11.70
CA GLU A 91 14.73 -4.95 -10.63
C GLU A 91 13.78 -5.13 -9.43
N GLY A 92 13.10 -4.07 -9.01
CA GLY A 92 12.12 -4.14 -7.92
C GLY A 92 10.92 -5.01 -8.25
N PHE A 93 10.44 -4.95 -9.50
CA PHE A 93 9.38 -5.81 -10.00
C PHE A 93 9.80 -7.27 -9.97
N GLU A 94 10.95 -7.61 -10.55
CA GLU A 94 11.46 -8.97 -10.56
C GLU A 94 11.70 -9.52 -9.14
N ARG A 95 12.25 -8.69 -8.24
CA ARG A 95 12.46 -9.06 -6.84
C ARG A 95 11.14 -9.28 -6.11
N GLY A 96 10.16 -8.39 -6.31
CA GLY A 96 8.82 -8.51 -5.75
C GLY A 96 8.10 -9.76 -6.26
N ARG A 97 8.12 -10.03 -7.57
CA ARG A 97 7.51 -11.22 -8.18
C ARG A 97 8.11 -12.53 -7.65
N ARG A 98 9.44 -12.57 -7.48
CA ARG A 98 10.11 -13.73 -6.84
C ARG A 98 9.65 -13.94 -5.39
N GLN A 99 9.39 -12.88 -4.65
CA GLN A 99 8.87 -13.00 -3.29
C GLN A 99 7.39 -13.41 -3.29
N LEU A 100 6.58 -12.79 -4.14
CA LEU A 100 5.16 -13.10 -4.30
C LEU A 100 4.94 -14.57 -4.64
N ALA A 101 5.76 -15.15 -5.52
CA ALA A 101 5.70 -16.56 -5.89
C ALA A 101 5.97 -17.54 -4.74
N LYS A 102 6.57 -17.07 -3.62
CA LYS A 102 6.78 -17.88 -2.41
C LYS A 102 5.58 -17.86 -1.45
N LEU A 103 4.66 -16.92 -1.65
CA LEU A 103 3.44 -16.83 -0.84
C LEU A 103 2.43 -17.89 -1.32
N ASN A 104 1.47 -18.26 -0.47
CA ASN A 104 0.42 -19.18 -0.88
C ASN A 104 -0.49 -18.54 -1.95
N GLY A 105 -1.14 -19.37 -2.77
CA GLY A 105 -1.93 -18.89 -3.92
C GLY A 105 -3.12 -17.99 -3.53
N GLU A 106 -3.70 -18.20 -2.36
CA GLU A 106 -4.79 -17.36 -1.83
C GLU A 106 -4.29 -15.93 -1.56
N LEU A 107 -3.17 -15.79 -0.83
CA LEU A 107 -2.56 -14.50 -0.54
C LEU A 107 -2.08 -13.82 -1.82
N GLN A 108 -1.51 -14.55 -2.77
CA GLN A 108 -1.13 -14.00 -4.08
C GLN A 108 -2.35 -13.38 -4.79
N GLY A 109 -3.44 -14.14 -4.89
CA GLY A 109 -4.68 -13.68 -5.51
C GLY A 109 -5.32 -12.50 -4.78
N TRP A 110 -5.27 -12.49 -3.44
CA TRP A 110 -5.78 -11.37 -2.65
C TRP A 110 -4.95 -10.10 -2.89
N LEU A 111 -3.62 -10.19 -2.87
CA LEU A 111 -2.73 -9.04 -3.11
C LEU A 111 -2.95 -8.45 -4.51
N GLU A 112 -3.09 -9.29 -5.54
CA GLU A 112 -3.37 -8.85 -6.90
C GLU A 112 -4.71 -8.13 -7.01
N GLN A 113 -5.77 -8.72 -6.46
CA GLN A 113 -7.13 -8.15 -6.50
C GLN A 113 -7.21 -6.83 -5.73
N THR A 114 -6.65 -6.78 -4.51
CA THR A 114 -6.64 -5.58 -3.69
C THR A 114 -5.80 -4.48 -4.32
N SER A 115 -4.65 -4.82 -4.90
CA SER A 115 -3.79 -3.87 -5.62
C SER A 115 -4.53 -3.25 -6.81
N ARG A 116 -5.24 -4.04 -7.61
CA ARG A 116 -6.07 -3.54 -8.72
C ARG A 116 -7.23 -2.68 -8.22
N TRP A 117 -7.93 -3.14 -7.18
CA TRP A 117 -9.07 -2.42 -6.63
C TRP A 117 -8.67 -1.04 -6.10
N VAL A 118 -7.64 -0.94 -5.25
CA VAL A 118 -7.13 0.33 -4.72
C VAL A 118 -6.78 1.30 -5.83
N GLN A 119 -6.19 0.80 -6.92
CA GLN A 119 -5.72 1.61 -8.03
C GLN A 119 -6.81 2.01 -9.01
N SER A 120 -7.92 1.28 -9.03
CA SER A 120 -9.10 1.60 -9.85
C SER A 120 -9.94 2.76 -9.29
N LEU A 121 -9.78 3.08 -8.00
CA LEU A 121 -10.57 4.09 -7.31
C LEU A 121 -9.92 5.47 -7.36
N SER A 122 -10.75 6.50 -7.52
CA SER A 122 -10.35 7.89 -7.25
C SER A 122 -10.04 8.10 -5.76
N PHE A 123 -9.35 9.20 -5.43
CA PHE A 123 -9.03 9.57 -4.05
C PHE A 123 -10.27 9.51 -3.14
N GLY A 124 -11.36 10.17 -3.54
CA GLY A 124 -12.58 10.25 -2.73
C GLY A 124 -13.24 8.88 -2.53
N GLN A 125 -13.38 8.12 -3.62
CA GLN A 125 -13.97 6.77 -3.58
C GLN A 125 -13.16 5.82 -2.69
N LEU A 126 -11.83 5.89 -2.75
CA LEU A 126 -10.97 5.06 -1.91
C LEU A 126 -11.07 5.44 -0.43
N VAL A 127 -11.07 6.73 -0.10
CA VAL A 127 -11.24 7.21 1.28
C VAL A 127 -12.60 6.79 1.84
N GLU A 128 -13.67 6.97 1.07
CA GLU A 128 -15.02 6.56 1.44
C GLU A 128 -15.14 5.05 1.64
N ALA A 129 -14.59 4.25 0.73
CA ALA A 129 -14.61 2.79 0.85
C ALA A 129 -13.90 2.32 2.13
N ILE A 130 -12.77 2.94 2.49
CA ILE A 130 -12.06 2.63 3.73
C ILE A 130 -12.88 3.02 4.96
N TYR A 131 -13.56 4.17 4.96
CA TYR A 131 -14.42 4.55 6.08
C TYR A 131 -15.65 3.66 6.24
N ASN A 132 -16.25 3.22 5.14
CA ASN A 132 -17.40 2.32 5.19
C ASN A 132 -17.00 0.95 5.75
N LYS A 133 -15.81 0.44 5.41
CA LYS A 133 -15.31 -0.85 5.90
C LYS A 133 -14.68 -0.77 7.31
N TYR A 134 -14.04 0.36 7.64
CA TYR A 134 -13.34 0.59 8.91
C TYR A 134 -13.72 1.94 9.53
N PRO A 135 -14.94 2.07 10.10
CA PRO A 135 -15.46 3.35 10.62
C PRO A 135 -14.57 4.00 11.67
N GLN A 136 -13.84 3.21 12.47
CA GLN A 136 -12.89 3.72 13.47
C GLN A 136 -11.78 4.59 12.86
N MET A 137 -11.44 4.38 11.58
CA MET A 137 -10.43 5.18 10.90
C MET A 137 -10.92 6.58 10.53
N LYS A 138 -12.23 6.87 10.66
CA LYS A 138 -12.84 8.18 10.42
C LYS A 138 -12.67 9.15 11.60
N LYS A 139 -12.22 8.67 12.77
CA LYS A 139 -12.22 9.43 14.04
C LYS A 139 -11.58 10.82 13.95
N ASN A 140 -10.51 10.96 13.16
CA ASN A 140 -9.75 12.20 13.01
C ASN A 140 -9.92 12.83 11.61
N SER A 141 -10.96 12.43 10.87
CA SER A 141 -11.13 12.82 9.47
C SER A 141 -11.46 14.30 9.32
N VAL A 142 -10.72 14.98 8.44
CA VAL A 142 -11.06 16.33 7.95
C VAL A 142 -11.88 16.26 6.65
N TYR A 143 -12.12 15.05 6.13
CA TYR A 143 -12.85 14.84 4.89
C TYR A 143 -14.34 15.11 5.08
N ARG A 144 -14.84 16.16 4.43
CA ARG A 144 -16.26 16.47 4.38
C ARG A 144 -16.90 15.72 3.21
N PHE A 145 -17.78 14.77 3.52
CA PHE A 145 -18.64 14.14 2.52
C PHE A 145 -19.51 15.23 1.91
N ALA A 146 -19.53 15.35 0.58
CA ALA A 146 -20.56 16.14 -0.06
C ALA A 146 -21.91 15.51 0.30
N GLN A 147 -22.81 16.28 0.93
CA GLN A 147 -24.17 15.82 1.09
C GLN A 147 -24.78 15.74 -0.31
N GLY A 148 -25.10 14.51 -0.72
CA GLY A 148 -25.96 14.29 -1.89
C GLY A 148 -27.39 14.66 -1.59
#